data_AF-X1PI62-F1
#
_entry.id   AF-X1PI62-F1
#
_cell.length_a   1.000
_cell.length_b   1.000
_cell.length_c   1.000
_cell.angle_alpha   90.00
_cell.angle_beta   90.00
_cell.angle_gamma   90.00
#
_symmetry.space_group_name_H-M   'P 1'
#
loop_
_entity.id
_entity.type
_entity.pdbx_description
1 polymer ?
#
loop_
_entity_poly.entity_id
_entity_poly.type
_entity_poly.pdbx_seq_one_letter_code
_entity_poly.pdbx_strand_id
1 'polypeptide(L)'
;MHWPEPQEDFEQGFEEMAKLAQEGKVQYIGVSNFNVEQIKRIQKIHAVASLQPPYSMLHREVEDELLAYCAENNIGVVAYSPMQRGLLTGKFS
;
A
#
# COMPACT_ATOMS: atom_id res chain seq x y z
N MET A 1 0.73 2.32 -7.30
CA MET A 1 2.02 3.02 -7.16
C MET A 1 2.96 2.20 -6.29
N HIS A 2 4.21 1.97 -6.72
CA HIS A 2 5.12 1.09 -5.99
C HIS A 2 5.80 1.80 -4.80
N TRP A 3 6.20 3.05 -4.95
CA TRP A 3 6.79 3.86 -3.89
C TRP A 3 6.28 5.31 -4.01
N PRO A 4 6.15 6.05 -2.89
CA PRO A 4 5.84 7.48 -2.88
C PRO A 4 7.10 8.31 -3.22
N GLU A 5 7.77 7.97 -4.32
CA GLU A 5 9.06 8.56 -4.70
C GLU A 5 9.02 9.11 -6.14
N PRO A 6 9.50 10.35 -6.37
CA PRO A 6 9.96 11.31 -5.36
C PRO A 6 8.78 11.85 -4.50
N GLN A 7 9.06 12.31 -3.29
CA GLN A 7 8.04 12.64 -2.28
C GLN A 7 7.16 13.83 -2.70
N GLU A 8 7.68 14.71 -3.54
CA GLU A 8 7.00 15.89 -4.07
C GLU A 8 5.99 15.58 -5.18
N ASP A 9 6.15 14.46 -5.89
CA ASP A 9 5.40 14.21 -7.14
C ASP A 9 4.39 13.07 -7.02
N PHE A 10 4.37 12.30 -5.92
CA PHE A 10 3.53 11.11 -5.83
C PHE A 10 2.03 11.42 -5.93
N GLU A 11 1.58 12.61 -5.53
CA GLU A 11 0.18 13.03 -5.72
C GLU A 11 -0.14 13.24 -7.20
N GLN A 12 0.72 13.96 -7.93
CA GLN A 12 0.54 14.17 -9.38
C GLN A 12 0.57 12.83 -10.13
N GLY A 13 1.46 11.91 -9.75
CA GLY A 13 1.47 10.56 -10.28
C GLY A 13 0.17 9.81 -9.99
N PHE A 14 -0.40 9.98 -8.80
CA PHE A 14 -1.67 9.37 -8.41
C PHE A 14 -2.87 9.99 -9.13
N GLU A 15 -2.86 11.30 -9.40
CA GLU A 15 -3.87 11.97 -10.24
C GLU A 15 -3.91 11.36 -11.64
N GLU A 16 -2.75 11.09 -12.24
CA GLU A 16 -2.70 10.46 -13.56
C GLU A 16 -3.23 9.02 -13.51
N MET A 17 -2.88 8.25 -12.47
CA MET A 17 -3.49 6.93 -12.27
C MET A 17 -5.02 7.01 -12.16
N ALA A 18 -5.55 8.03 -11.47
CA ALA A 18 -6.99 8.24 -11.34
C ALA A 18 -7.67 8.52 -12.68
N LYS A 19 -7.03 9.27 -13.59
CA LYS A 19 -7.52 9.45 -14.97
C LYS A 19 -7.55 8.13 -15.73
N LEU A 20 -6.51 7.31 -15.61
CA LEU A 20 -6.50 5.97 -16.24
C LEU A 20 -7.65 5.09 -15.75
N ALA A 21 -8.05 5.21 -14.48
CA ALA A 21 -9.24 4.51 -13.97
C ALA A 21 -10.54 5.06 -14.57
N GLN A 22 -10.67 6.39 -14.68
CA GLN A 22 -11.83 7.04 -15.32
C GLN A 22 -11.95 6.68 -16.80
N GLU A 23 -10.82 6.55 -17.50
CA GLU A 23 -10.74 6.07 -18.88
C GLU A 23 -11.04 4.57 -19.03
N GLY A 24 -11.22 3.83 -17.92
CA GLY A 24 -11.48 2.40 -17.92
C GLY A 24 -10.27 1.53 -18.26
N LYS A 25 -9.06 2.09 -18.28
CA LYS A 25 -7.81 1.34 -18.55
C LYS A 25 -7.37 0.48 -17.37
N VAL A 26 -7.74 0.88 -16.16
CA VAL A 26 -7.54 0.11 -14.93
C VAL A 26 -8.82 0.12 -14.10
N GLN A 27 -9.12 -1.00 -13.46
CA GLN A 27 -10.35 -1.12 -12.66
C GLN A 27 -10.19 -0.58 -11.23
N TYR A 28 -8.99 -0.74 -10.65
CA TYR A 28 -8.68 -0.32 -9.29
C TYR A 28 -7.24 0.20 -9.21
N ILE A 29 -6.99 1.08 -8.24
CA ILE A 29 -5.68 1.67 -7.97
C ILE A 29 -5.27 1.31 -6.55
N GLY A 30 -4.07 0.76 -6.40
CA GLY A 30 -3.46 0.47 -5.09
C GLY A 30 -2.09 1.12 -4.94
N VAL A 31 -1.57 1.12 -3.72
CA VAL A 31 -0.25 1.65 -3.36
C VAL A 31 0.56 0.62 -2.58
N SER A 32 1.88 0.80 -2.56
CA SER A 32 2.84 -0.04 -1.83
C SER A 32 3.79 0.89 -1.10
N ASN A 33 4.21 0.52 0.11
CA ASN A 33 5.19 1.28 0.90
C ASN A 33 4.78 2.73 1.24
N PHE A 34 3.50 2.97 1.47
CA PHE A 34 2.98 4.27 1.92
C PHE A 34 2.71 4.24 3.43
N ASN A 35 2.91 5.37 4.11
CA ASN A 35 2.44 5.59 5.47
C ASN A 35 1.00 6.17 5.49
N VAL A 36 0.39 6.28 6.68
CA VAL A 36 -1.00 6.76 6.82
C VAL A 36 -1.17 8.19 6.28
N GLU A 37 -0.22 9.09 6.52
CA GLU A 37 -0.30 10.48 6.07
C GLU A 37 -0.29 10.60 4.54
N GLN A 38 0.56 9.82 3.88
CA GLN A 38 0.63 9.76 2.43
C GLN A 38 -0.67 9.18 1.83
N ILE A 39 -1.23 8.12 2.43
CA ILE A 39 -2.52 7.55 1.99
C ILE A 39 -3.64 8.60 2.13
N LYS A 40 -3.71 9.32 3.26
CA LYS A 40 -4.68 10.41 3.48
C LYS A 40 -4.62 11.49 2.41
N ARG A 41 -3.42 11.83 1.92
CA ARG A 41 -3.22 12.84 0.87
C ARG A 41 -3.82 12.38 -0.46
N ILE A 42 -3.50 11.17 -0.91
CA ILE A 42 -4.00 10.63 -2.19
C ILE A 42 -5.47 10.23 -2.18
N GLN A 43 -6.03 9.89 -1.02
CA GLN A 43 -7.46 9.59 -0.89
C GLN A 43 -8.35 10.80 -1.18
N LYS A 44 -7.82 12.03 -1.12
CA LYS A 44 -8.52 13.25 -1.57
C LYS A 44 -8.66 13.31 -3.10
N ILE A 45 -7.84 12.56 -3.83
CA ILE A 45 -7.79 12.52 -5.30
C ILE A 45 -8.67 11.37 -5.81
N HIS A 46 -8.42 10.16 -5.33
CA HIS A 46 -9.16 8.95 -5.73
C HIS A 46 -9.09 7.86 -4.65
N ALA A 47 -10.05 6.94 -4.65
CA ALA A 47 -10.07 5.83 -3.69
C ALA A 47 -8.83 4.93 -3.84
N VAL A 48 -8.25 4.53 -2.70
CA VAL A 48 -7.15 3.56 -2.63
C VAL A 48 -7.73 2.19 -2.36
N ALA A 49 -7.67 1.28 -3.34
CA ALA A 49 -8.26 -0.05 -3.21
C ALA A 49 -7.42 -0.99 -2.34
N SER A 50 -6.10 -0.85 -2.38
CA SER A 50 -5.19 -1.71 -1.61
C SER A 50 -3.89 -1.04 -1.20
N LEU A 51 -3.35 -1.47 -0.06
CA LEU A 51 -1.98 -1.25 0.38
C LEU A 51 -1.19 -2.57 0.30
N GLN A 52 0.04 -2.51 -0.20
CA GLN A 52 0.99 -3.62 -0.19
C GLN A 52 2.20 -3.29 0.70
N PRO A 53 2.18 -3.67 1.99
CA PRO A 53 3.28 -3.39 2.91
C PRO A 53 4.10 -4.65 3.24
N PRO A 54 5.31 -4.51 3.79
CA PRO A 54 6.02 -5.63 4.39
C PRO A 54 5.26 -6.08 5.63
N TYR A 55 4.94 -7.37 5.74
CA TYR A 55 4.30 -7.89 6.94
C TYR A 55 4.60 -9.37 7.15
N SER A 56 5.03 -9.74 8.35
CA SER A 56 5.38 -11.10 8.75
C SER A 56 5.39 -11.23 10.27
N MET A 57 5.62 -12.44 10.81
CA MET A 57 5.77 -12.62 12.26
C MET A 57 6.94 -11.82 12.88
N LEU A 58 7.93 -11.42 12.08
CA LEU A 58 9.11 -10.66 12.55
C LEU A 58 9.09 -9.17 12.18
N HIS A 59 8.16 -8.76 11.31
CA HIS A 59 8.05 -7.38 10.81
C HIS A 59 6.58 -7.01 10.86
N ARG A 60 6.22 -6.32 11.95
CA ARG A 60 4.85 -6.08 12.42
C ARG A 60 4.56 -4.59 12.63
N GLU A 61 5.47 -3.71 12.22
CA GLU A 61 5.39 -2.25 12.34
C GLU A 61 4.11 -1.69 11.70
N VAL A 62 3.57 -2.38 10.69
CA VAL A 62 2.30 -2.01 10.04
C VAL A 62 1.08 -2.17 10.96
N GLU A 63 1.19 -2.94 12.05
CA GLU A 63 0.10 -3.13 13.03
C GLU A 63 -0.14 -1.88 13.88
N ASP A 64 0.87 -1.03 14.06
CA ASP A 64 0.81 0.16 14.92
C ASP A 64 -0.24 1.17 14.45
N GLU A 65 -0.37 1.35 13.13
CA GLU A 65 -1.34 2.28 12.54
C GLU A 65 -1.93 1.83 11.19
N LEU A 66 -1.12 1.26 10.30
CA LEU A 66 -1.50 1.05 8.90
C LEU A 66 -2.64 0.04 8.76
N LEU A 67 -2.60 -1.09 9.50
CA LEU A 67 -3.66 -2.10 9.41
C LEU A 67 -5.00 -1.57 9.93
N ALA A 68 -4.99 -0.85 11.06
CA ALA A 68 -6.20 -0.23 11.61
C ALA A 68 -6.77 0.81 10.63
N TYR A 69 -5.92 1.68 10.10
CA TYR A 69 -6.32 2.68 9.11
C TYR A 69 -6.91 2.04 7.84
N CYS A 70 -6.28 0.98 7.33
CA CYS A 70 -6.79 0.26 6.16
C CYS A 70 -8.15 -0.37 6.42
N ALA A 71 -8.35 -0.99 7.59
CA ALA A 71 -9.63 -1.59 7.97
C ALA A 71 -10.75 -0.53 8.06
N GLU A 72 -10.49 0.61 8.71
CA GLU A 72 -11.45 1.71 8.84
C GLU A 72 -11.83 2.34 7.49
N ASN A 73 -10.91 2.34 6.52
CA ASN A 73 -11.09 2.99 5.22
C ASN A 73 -11.45 2.00 4.09
N ASN A 74 -11.74 0.74 4.40
CA ASN A 74 -12.03 -0.32 3.43
C ASN A 74 -10.91 -0.52 2.39
N ILE A 75 -9.65 -0.41 2.80
CA ILE A 75 -8.47 -0.64 1.97
C ILE A 75 -7.99 -2.07 2.19
N GLY A 76 -7.88 -2.86 1.12
CA GLY A 76 -7.34 -4.22 1.20
C GLY A 76 -5.84 -4.23 1.49
N VAL A 77 -5.34 -5.24 2.23
CA VAL A 77 -3.91 -5.38 2.52
C VAL A 77 -3.35 -6.61 1.81
N VAL A 78 -2.30 -6.41 1.00
CA VAL A 78 -1.58 -7.47 0.29
C VAL A 78 -0.15 -7.54 0.82
N ALA A 79 0.08 -8.32 1.86
CA ALA A 79 1.39 -8.44 2.50
C ALA A 79 2.46 -9.02 1.56
N TYR A 80 3.64 -8.39 1.50
CA TYR A 80 4.82 -8.98 0.86
C TYR A 80 5.83 -9.49 1.89
N SER A 81 6.64 -10.47 1.47
CA SER A 81 7.59 -11.18 2.33
C SER A 81 6.99 -11.80 3.63
N PRO A 82 5.80 -12.43 3.60
CA PRO A 82 5.19 -13.00 4.80
C PRO A 82 6.03 -14.08 5.49
N MET A 83 6.86 -14.80 4.71
CA MET A 83 7.76 -15.83 5.20
C MET A 83 9.19 -15.33 5.48
N GLN A 84 9.40 -14.00 5.54
CA GLN A 84 10.72 -13.37 5.71
C GLN A 84 11.80 -13.98 4.83
N ARG A 85 11.56 -13.97 3.52
CA ARG A 85 12.50 -14.49 2.51
C ARG A 85 12.94 -15.94 2.78
N GLY A 86 12.07 -16.73 3.41
CA GLY A 86 12.32 -18.14 3.75
C GLY A 86 12.65 -18.38 5.23
N LEU A 87 13.03 -17.35 6.00
CA LEU A 87 13.43 -17.52 7.40
C LEU A 87 12.34 -18.18 8.25
N LEU A 88 11.07 -17.85 8.00
CA LEU A 88 9.93 -18.39 8.74
C LEU A 88 9.43 -19.74 8.23
N THR A 89 10.17 -20.41 7.33
CA THR A 89 9.75 -21.72 6.79
C THR A 89 10.13 -22.91 7.66
N GLY A 90 10.91 -22.70 8.73
CA GLY A 90 11.43 -23.78 9.58
C GLY A 90 12.54 -24.61 8.92
N LYS A 91 13.12 -24.14 7.81
CA LYS A 91 14.18 -24.85 7.05
C LYS A 91 15.61 -24.43 7.41
N PHE A 92 15.78 -23.38 8.21
CA PHE A 92 17.08 -22.88 8.66
C PHE A 92 17.30 -23.31 10.11
N SER A 93 18.51 -23.76 10.43
CA SER A 93 18.95 -24.23 11.76
C SER A 93 20.15 -23.45 12.24
#